data_AF-A0A1B0CAE5-F1
#
_entry.id   AF-A0A1B0CAE5-F1
#
_cell.length_a   1.000
_cell.length_b   1.000
_cell.length_c   1.000
_cell.angle_alpha   90.00
_cell.angle_beta   90.00
_cell.angle_gamma   90.00
#
_symmetry.space_group_name_H-M   'P 1'
#
loop_
_entity.id
_entity.type
_entity.pdbx_description
1 polymer ?
#
loop_
_entity_poly.entity_id
_entity_poly.type
_entity_poly.pdbx_seq_one_letter_code
_entity_poly.pdbx_strand_id
1 'polypeptide(L)'
;MDEAILEKMDQACRTSEEFTKLYYESLDKRRHQMFRLYLDNGVLVWNGNGVTGKDDIQKFYQELPVSDHQMNTLDAQPILDATQLTFLIQVSGSVKFSNDGLARPFQQTFIITAQADKWKIKRLKMDEVRYKLLQAILEKMDQACRTSEEFTKLYYESLDKRRHQMFRLYLDNGVLVWNGNGVTGKDDIQKFYQELPVSDHQMNTLDAQPILDATQLTFLIQVSGSVKFSNDGLARPFQQTFIITAQADKWKIVSDCYRLQDAMFKDRK
;
A
#
# COMPACT_ATOMS: atom_id res chain seq x y z
N MET A 1 -16.67 -7.50 -19.29
CA MET A 1 -16.14 -7.89 -17.98
C MET A 1 -16.87 -9.16 -17.61
N ASP A 2 -16.13 -10.25 -17.37
CA ASP A 2 -16.69 -11.61 -17.25
C ASP A 2 -17.54 -11.73 -15.97
N GLU A 3 -18.75 -12.26 -16.06
CA GLU A 3 -19.73 -12.34 -14.94
C GLU A 3 -19.15 -13.09 -13.73
N ALA A 4 -18.28 -14.06 -13.99
CA ALA A 4 -17.54 -14.82 -12.98
C ALA A 4 -16.50 -14.00 -12.20
N ILE A 5 -16.01 -12.89 -12.75
CA ILE A 5 -15.07 -11.98 -12.04
C ILE A 5 -15.85 -11.14 -11.03
N LEU A 6 -17.02 -10.62 -11.43
CA LEU A 6 -17.88 -9.82 -10.56
C LEU A 6 -18.34 -10.61 -9.33
N GLU A 7 -18.76 -11.86 -9.53
CA GLU A 7 -19.17 -12.75 -8.44
C GLU A 7 -18.04 -13.04 -7.44
N LYS A 8 -16.81 -13.20 -7.93
CA LYS A 8 -15.61 -13.38 -7.08
C LYS A 8 -15.26 -12.12 -6.30
N MET A 9 -15.47 -10.94 -6.88
CA MET A 9 -15.26 -9.65 -6.20
C MET A 9 -16.29 -9.46 -5.09
N ASP A 10 -17.57 -9.72 -5.35
CA ASP A 10 -18.62 -9.64 -4.33
C ASP A 10 -18.38 -10.63 -3.18
N GLN A 11 -17.93 -11.83 -3.51
CA GLN A 11 -17.56 -12.83 -2.52
C GLN A 11 -16.33 -12.42 -1.70
N ALA A 12 -15.35 -11.73 -2.31
CA ALA A 12 -14.19 -11.19 -1.63
C ALA A 12 -14.59 -10.13 -0.58
N CYS A 13 -15.45 -9.18 -0.96
CA CYS A 13 -15.95 -8.14 -0.05
C CYS A 13 -16.64 -8.75 1.17
N ARG A 14 -17.64 -9.61 0.97
CA ARG A 14 -18.37 -10.27 2.08
C ARG A 14 -17.45 -11.07 2.98
N THR A 15 -16.57 -11.88 2.38
CA THR A 15 -15.63 -12.72 3.13
C THR A 15 -14.67 -11.88 3.96
N SER A 16 -14.20 -10.77 3.40
CA SER A 16 -13.23 -9.92 4.06
C SER A 16 -13.80 -9.28 5.31
N GLU A 17 -15.02 -8.75 5.26
CA GLU A 17 -15.72 -8.15 6.41
C GLU A 17 -15.91 -9.17 7.54
N GLU A 18 -16.40 -10.37 7.21
CA GLU A 18 -16.61 -11.43 8.20
C GLU A 18 -15.28 -11.88 8.83
N PHE A 19 -14.26 -12.10 7.99
CA PHE A 19 -12.96 -12.56 8.43
C PHE A 19 -12.26 -11.54 9.33
N THR A 20 -12.18 -10.27 8.91
CA THR A 20 -11.46 -9.26 9.69
C THR A 20 -12.16 -8.96 11.01
N LYS A 21 -13.50 -8.92 11.02
CA LYS A 21 -14.27 -8.80 12.26
C LYS A 21 -13.97 -9.96 13.20
N LEU A 22 -14.02 -11.19 12.71
CA LEU A 22 -13.69 -12.38 13.50
C LEU A 22 -12.24 -12.35 14.00
N TYR A 23 -11.30 -11.94 13.14
CA TYR A 23 -9.89 -11.89 13.43
C TYR A 23 -9.58 -10.90 14.56
N TYR A 24 -9.97 -9.64 14.43
CA TYR A 24 -9.69 -8.62 15.45
C TYR A 24 -10.49 -8.86 16.73
N GLU A 25 -11.73 -9.33 16.65
CA GLU A 25 -12.48 -9.75 17.84
C GLU A 25 -11.77 -10.91 18.56
N SER A 26 -11.19 -11.85 17.81
CA SER A 26 -10.43 -12.95 18.41
C SER A 26 -9.12 -12.48 19.00
N LEU A 27 -8.40 -11.58 18.33
CA LEU A 27 -7.13 -11.03 18.83
C LEU A 27 -7.33 -10.24 20.14
N ASP A 28 -8.39 -9.42 20.20
CA ASP A 28 -8.63 -8.50 21.32
C ASP A 28 -9.37 -9.19 22.48
N LYS A 29 -10.32 -10.10 22.19
CA LYS A 29 -11.19 -10.70 23.22
C LYS A 29 -10.99 -12.20 23.44
N ARG A 30 -10.46 -12.93 22.45
CA ARG A 30 -10.39 -14.42 22.49
C ARG A 30 -9.03 -14.95 22.03
N ARG A 31 -7.94 -14.33 22.49
CA ARG A 31 -6.59 -14.53 21.93
C ARG A 31 -6.08 -15.97 21.99
N HIS A 32 -6.54 -16.74 22.97
CA HIS A 32 -6.28 -18.18 23.10
C HIS A 32 -6.81 -19.04 21.93
N GLN A 33 -7.63 -18.46 21.04
CA GLN A 33 -8.20 -19.13 19.88
C GLN A 33 -7.53 -18.71 18.56
N MET A 34 -6.48 -17.88 18.60
CA MET A 34 -5.87 -17.33 17.39
C MET A 34 -5.38 -18.40 16.43
N PHE A 35 -4.77 -19.47 16.95
CA PHE A 35 -4.31 -20.62 16.16
C PHE A 35 -5.38 -21.22 15.24
N ARG A 36 -6.67 -21.05 15.56
CA ARG A 36 -7.78 -21.60 14.75
C ARG A 36 -7.98 -20.87 13.43
N LEU A 37 -7.54 -19.61 13.36
CA LEU A 37 -7.58 -18.81 12.14
C LEU A 37 -6.39 -19.07 11.24
N TYR A 38 -5.35 -19.76 11.74
CA TYR A 38 -4.17 -20.14 10.98
C TYR A 38 -4.23 -21.60 10.57
N LEU A 39 -3.72 -21.92 9.38
CA LEU A 39 -3.38 -23.30 9.03
C LEU A 39 -2.13 -23.76 9.79
N ASP A 40 -1.93 -25.08 9.82
CA ASP A 40 -0.77 -25.71 10.46
C ASP A 40 0.57 -25.11 9.98
N ASN A 41 0.64 -24.68 8.72
CA ASN A 41 1.79 -24.03 8.09
C ASN A 41 1.58 -22.53 7.81
N GLY A 42 0.67 -21.88 8.54
CA GLY A 42 0.41 -20.44 8.42
C GLY A 42 1.65 -19.60 8.74
N VAL A 43 1.68 -18.38 8.21
CA VAL A 43 2.78 -17.44 8.40
C VAL A 43 2.20 -16.12 8.92
N LEU A 44 2.84 -15.57 9.94
CA LEU A 44 2.64 -14.21 10.43
C LEU A 44 3.92 -13.43 10.20
N VAL A 45 3.81 -12.21 9.68
CA VAL A 45 4.93 -11.25 9.66
C VAL A 45 4.52 -10.06 10.52
N TRP A 46 5.25 -9.83 11.59
CA TRP A 46 5.00 -8.74 12.53
C TRP A 46 6.18 -7.77 12.57
N ASN A 47 5.98 -6.54 12.10
CA ASN A 47 7.03 -5.51 11.99
C ASN A 47 8.31 -6.06 11.32
N GLY A 48 8.16 -6.82 10.23
CA GLY A 48 9.25 -7.44 9.49
C GLY A 48 9.77 -8.77 10.06
N ASN A 49 9.30 -9.23 11.23
CA ASN A 49 9.72 -10.50 11.82
C ASN A 49 8.71 -11.61 11.52
N GLY A 50 9.19 -12.69 10.90
CA GLY A 50 8.36 -13.85 10.55
C GLY A 50 8.17 -14.83 11.72
N VAL A 51 6.95 -15.30 11.91
CA VAL A 51 6.58 -16.42 12.77
C VAL A 51 5.84 -17.44 11.91
N THR A 52 6.25 -18.70 11.97
CA THR A 52 5.69 -19.75 11.10
C THR A 52 5.11 -20.87 11.95
N GLY A 53 3.95 -21.39 11.54
CA GLY A 53 3.25 -22.47 12.23
C GLY A 53 2.24 -21.94 13.25
N LYS A 54 1.03 -22.50 13.23
CA LYS A 54 -0.09 -22.01 14.05
C LYS A 54 0.21 -21.97 15.56
N ASP A 55 1.02 -22.90 16.07
CA ASP A 55 1.31 -23.01 17.50
C ASP A 55 2.30 -21.92 17.96
N ASP A 56 3.30 -21.60 17.15
CA ASP A 56 4.24 -20.51 17.46
C ASP A 56 3.60 -19.14 17.25
N ILE A 57 2.72 -19.01 16.26
CA ILE A 57 1.87 -17.83 16.09
C ILE A 57 0.95 -17.62 17.30
N GLN A 58 0.41 -18.70 17.86
CA GLN A 58 -0.42 -18.64 19.07
C GLN A 58 0.36 -18.16 20.29
N LYS A 59 1.57 -18.67 20.50
CA LYS A 59 2.47 -18.22 21.57
C LYS A 59 2.81 -16.74 21.39
N PHE A 60 3.20 -16.35 20.17
CA PHE A 60 3.51 -14.96 19.83
C PHE A 60 2.38 -14.01 20.24
N TYR A 61 1.13 -14.31 19.87
CA TYR A 61 0.01 -13.47 20.28
C TYR A 61 -0.21 -13.46 21.80
N GLN A 62 -0.04 -14.58 22.50
CA GLN A 62 -0.22 -14.64 23.95
C GLN A 62 0.78 -13.76 24.71
N GLU A 63 1.96 -13.52 24.15
CA GLU A 63 3.00 -12.67 24.74
C GLU A 63 2.77 -11.17 24.51
N LEU A 64 1.91 -10.78 23.55
CA LEU A 64 1.61 -9.38 23.30
C LEU A 64 0.73 -8.77 24.41
N PRO A 65 0.87 -7.45 24.69
CA PRO A 65 -0.08 -6.73 25.53
C PRO A 65 -1.53 -6.86 25.03
N VAL A 66 -2.51 -6.64 25.91
CA VAL A 66 -3.92 -6.62 25.50
C VAL A 66 -4.11 -5.48 24.49
N SER A 67 -4.83 -5.74 23.41
CA SER A 67 -5.03 -4.82 22.30
C SER A 67 -6.51 -4.48 22.13
N ASP A 68 -6.77 -3.31 21.56
CA ASP A 68 -8.09 -2.87 21.08
C ASP A 68 -7.91 -2.26 19.69
N HIS A 69 -8.39 -2.97 18.66
CA HIS A 69 -8.27 -2.57 17.27
C HIS A 69 -9.56 -1.89 16.78
N GLN A 70 -9.40 -0.73 16.15
CA GLN A 70 -10.45 -0.04 15.43
C GLN A 70 -10.06 0.03 13.95
N MET A 71 -10.84 -0.65 13.11
CA MET A 71 -10.64 -0.64 11.66
C MET A 71 -11.21 0.65 11.05
N ASN A 72 -10.43 1.27 10.15
CA ASN A 72 -10.83 2.45 9.39
C ASN A 72 -11.14 2.11 7.93
N THR A 73 -10.30 1.29 7.30
CA THR A 73 -10.48 0.85 5.91
C THR A 73 -10.31 -0.65 5.80
N LEU A 74 -11.05 -1.23 4.86
CA LEU A 74 -10.97 -2.62 4.47
C LEU A 74 -11.06 -2.66 2.94
N ASP A 75 -10.03 -3.23 2.32
CA ASP A 75 -10.07 -3.57 0.90
C ASP A 75 -9.82 -5.07 0.74
N ALA A 76 -10.47 -5.67 -0.26
CA ALA A 76 -10.33 -7.08 -0.54
C ALA A 76 -10.31 -7.33 -2.03
N GLN A 77 -9.30 -8.08 -2.46
CA GLN A 77 -9.07 -8.39 -3.86
C GLN A 77 -8.97 -9.90 -4.05
N PRO A 78 -9.73 -10.48 -5.00
CA PRO A 78 -9.54 -11.87 -5.36
C PRO A 78 -8.17 -12.05 -6.03
N ILE A 79 -7.40 -13.04 -5.57
CA ILE A 79 -6.18 -13.45 -6.26
C ILE A 79 -6.60 -14.40 -7.38
N LEU A 80 -6.58 -13.92 -8.62
CA LEU A 80 -7.01 -14.64 -9.82
C LEU A 80 -5.96 -15.67 -10.30
N ASP A 81 -5.43 -16.48 -9.39
CA ASP A 81 -4.73 -17.71 -9.74
C ASP A 81 -4.69 -18.68 -8.55
N ALA A 82 -5.75 -19.46 -8.39
CA ALA A 82 -5.71 -20.66 -7.57
C ALA A 82 -6.87 -21.61 -7.90
N THR A 83 -6.58 -22.90 -7.83
CA THR A 83 -7.55 -24.00 -7.74
C THR A 83 -8.45 -23.93 -6.50
N GLN A 84 -8.27 -22.90 -5.66
CA GLN A 84 -9.00 -22.62 -4.43
C GLN A 84 -9.27 -21.12 -4.34
N LEU A 85 -10.40 -20.74 -3.77
CA LEU A 85 -10.77 -19.33 -3.63
C LEU A 85 -9.87 -18.64 -2.60
N THR A 86 -9.04 -17.70 -3.05
CA THR A 86 -8.04 -16.97 -2.25
C THR A 86 -8.26 -15.46 -2.37
N PHE A 87 -8.13 -14.75 -1.25
CA PHE A 87 -8.30 -13.31 -1.18
C PHE A 87 -7.08 -12.65 -0.54
N LEU A 88 -6.67 -11.52 -1.13
CA LEU A 88 -5.83 -10.52 -0.50
C LEU A 88 -6.75 -9.55 0.24
N ILE A 89 -6.51 -9.32 1.53
CA ILE A 89 -7.28 -8.37 2.33
C ILE A 89 -6.31 -7.35 2.91
N GLN A 90 -6.57 -6.07 2.71
CA GLN A 90 -5.81 -4.97 3.29
C GLN A 90 -6.68 -4.23 4.31
N VAL A 91 -6.17 -4.11 5.52
CA VAL A 91 -6.81 -3.39 6.62
C VAL A 91 -5.92 -2.24 7.06
N SER A 92 -6.52 -1.07 7.25
CA SER A 92 -5.89 0.01 8.02
C SER A 92 -6.79 0.41 9.18
N GLY A 93 -6.17 0.89 10.26
CA GLY A 93 -6.91 1.27 11.45
C GLY A 93 -6.03 1.89 12.51
N SER A 94 -6.56 1.95 13.72
CA SER A 94 -5.80 2.29 14.91
C SER A 94 -5.84 1.14 15.91
N VAL A 95 -4.72 0.92 16.60
CA VAL A 95 -4.61 -0.06 17.67
C VAL A 95 -4.17 0.66 18.94
N LYS A 96 -4.80 0.30 20.06
CA LYS A 96 -4.36 0.67 21.41
C LYS A 96 -3.86 -0.56 22.12
N PHE A 97 -2.71 -0.46 22.78
CA PHE A 97 -2.22 -1.52 23.65
C PHE A 97 -2.40 -1.10 25.11
N SER A 98 -2.67 -2.07 25.99
CA SER A 98 -2.94 -1.82 27.41
C SER A 98 -1.76 -1.27 28.20
N ASN A 99 -0.55 -1.30 27.63
CA ASN A 99 0.68 -0.84 28.26
C ASN A 99 0.81 0.69 28.26
N ASP A 100 0.27 1.39 27.25
CA ASP A 100 0.36 2.86 27.15
C ASP A 100 -0.98 3.55 26.79
N GLY A 101 -1.99 2.80 26.33
CA GLY A 101 -3.29 3.33 25.92
C GLY A 101 -3.24 4.26 24.70
N LEU A 102 -2.07 4.42 24.06
CA LEU A 102 -1.88 5.32 22.93
C LEU A 102 -2.41 4.65 21.66
N ALA A 103 -3.28 5.37 20.94
CA ALA A 103 -3.74 4.93 19.63
C ALA A 103 -2.61 5.09 18.62
N ARG A 104 -2.23 4.00 17.97
CA ARG A 104 -1.21 3.99 16.91
C ARG A 104 -1.85 3.53 15.61
N PRO A 105 -1.56 4.18 14.47
CA PRO A 105 -2.01 3.68 13.19
C PRO A 105 -1.37 2.32 12.91
N PHE A 106 -2.13 1.41 12.32
CA PHE A 106 -1.61 0.14 11.82
C PHE A 106 -2.13 -0.14 10.42
N GLN A 107 -1.37 -0.94 9.70
CA GLN A 107 -1.79 -1.58 8.46
C GLN A 107 -1.49 -3.07 8.56
N GLN A 108 -2.40 -3.89 8.06
CA GLN A 108 -2.22 -5.34 8.04
C GLN A 108 -2.77 -5.91 6.73
N THR A 109 -1.98 -6.79 6.12
CA THR A 109 -2.37 -7.52 4.92
C THR A 109 -2.57 -8.99 5.27
N PHE A 110 -3.65 -9.58 4.78
CA PHE A 110 -3.95 -11.01 4.93
C PHE A 110 -4.03 -11.67 3.56
N ILE A 111 -3.57 -12.91 3.49
CA ILE A 111 -3.86 -13.82 2.39
C ILE A 111 -4.65 -14.99 2.97
N ILE A 112 -5.94 -15.07 2.66
CA ILE A 112 -6.85 -16.09 3.19
C ILE A 112 -7.33 -17.03 2.09
N THR A 113 -7.61 -18.28 2.42
CA THR A 113 -8.14 -19.26 1.45
C THR A 113 -9.28 -20.06 2.07
N ALA A 114 -10.31 -20.35 1.27
CA ALA A 114 -11.43 -21.19 1.71
C ALA A 114 -10.99 -22.63 1.97
N GLN A 115 -11.40 -23.20 3.11
CA GLN A 115 -11.28 -24.64 3.37
C GLN A 115 -12.54 -25.17 4.07
N ALA A 116 -13.36 -25.96 3.35
CA ALA A 116 -14.55 -26.65 3.86
C ALA A 116 -15.46 -25.74 4.73
N ASP A 117 -15.95 -24.66 4.12
CA ASP A 117 -16.88 -23.68 4.71
C ASP A 117 -16.36 -22.90 5.93
N LYS A 118 -15.04 -22.92 6.18
CA LYS A 118 -14.38 -22.07 7.18
C LYS A 118 -13.19 -21.34 6.55
N TRP A 119 -13.11 -20.04 6.82
CA TRP A 119 -12.00 -19.20 6.37
C TRP A 119 -10.80 -19.40 7.27
N LYS A 120 -9.68 -19.83 6.69
CA LYS A 120 -8.41 -20.01 7.41
C LYS A 120 -7.28 -19.36 6.61
N ILE A 121 -6.30 -18.83 7.33
CA ILE A 121 -5.06 -18.30 6.79
C ILE A 121 -4.22 -19.48 6.34
N LYS A 122 -4.18 -19.71 5.03
CA LYS A 122 -3.51 -20.84 4.40
C LYS A 122 -2.20 -20.41 3.76
N ARG A 123 -1.14 -21.18 3.97
CA ARG A 123 -0.07 -21.27 2.97
C ARG A 123 -0.59 -22.12 1.82
N LEU A 124 -0.79 -21.52 0.65
CA LEU A 124 -1.16 -22.21 -0.58
C LEU A 124 -0.25 -23.44 -0.78
N LYS A 125 -0.83 -24.61 -1.10
CA LYS A 125 -0.02 -25.74 -1.56
C LYS A 125 0.53 -25.33 -2.91
N MET A 126 1.81 -25.00 -2.93
CA MET A 126 2.48 -24.53 -4.13
C MET A 126 3.06 -25.73 -4.86
N ASP A 127 2.51 -26.01 -6.03
CA ASP A 127 3.26 -26.60 -7.12
C ASP A 127 4.45 -25.69 -7.46
N GLU A 128 5.52 -26.27 -8.01
CA GLU A 128 6.80 -25.58 -8.23
C GLU A 128 6.63 -24.28 -9.06
N VAL A 129 5.62 -24.25 -9.94
CA VAL A 129 5.22 -23.09 -10.74
C VAL A 129 4.60 -21.98 -9.89
N ARG A 130 3.65 -22.28 -8.99
CA ARG A 130 3.09 -21.28 -8.07
C ARG A 130 4.09 -20.83 -7.01
N TYR A 131 5.02 -21.69 -6.59
CA TYR A 131 6.14 -21.29 -5.72
C TYR A 131 6.98 -20.23 -6.42
N LYS A 132 7.39 -20.48 -7.67
CA LYS A 132 8.14 -19.52 -8.48
C LYS A 132 7.36 -18.23 -8.73
N LEU A 133 6.05 -18.31 -8.99
CA LEU A 133 5.20 -17.13 -9.19
C LEU A 133 5.09 -16.27 -7.92
N LEU A 134 4.82 -16.88 -6.76
CA LEU A 134 4.71 -16.13 -5.52
C LEU A 134 6.06 -15.57 -5.07
N GLN A 135 7.16 -16.31 -5.26
CA GLN A 135 8.50 -15.78 -5.02
C GLN A 135 8.78 -14.58 -5.93
N ALA A 136 8.45 -14.67 -7.22
CA ALA A 136 8.57 -13.54 -8.14
C ALA A 136 7.69 -12.34 -7.76
N ILE A 137 6.49 -12.58 -7.21
CA ILE A 137 5.61 -11.51 -6.71
C ILE A 137 6.21 -10.86 -5.45
N LEU A 138 6.68 -11.67 -4.49
CA LEU A 138 7.32 -11.17 -3.27
C LEU A 138 8.60 -10.40 -3.60
N GLU A 139 9.42 -10.91 -4.51
CA GLU A 139 10.61 -10.22 -5.02
C GLU A 139 10.25 -8.88 -5.66
N LYS A 140 9.17 -8.83 -6.47
CA LYS A 140 8.66 -7.58 -7.05
C LYS A 140 8.13 -6.62 -5.99
N MET A 141 7.50 -7.10 -4.93
CA MET A 141 7.05 -6.28 -3.80
C MET A 141 8.24 -5.70 -3.04
N ASP A 142 9.24 -6.53 -2.70
CA ASP A 142 10.48 -6.08 -2.05
C ASP A 142 11.27 -5.10 -2.94
N GLN A 143 11.24 -5.30 -4.24
CA GLN A 143 11.81 -4.37 -5.21
C GLN A 143 11.02 -3.07 -5.26
N ALA A 144 9.68 -3.11 -5.22
CA ALA A 144 8.83 -1.93 -5.19
C ALA A 144 9.09 -1.07 -3.95
N CYS A 145 9.17 -1.67 -2.75
CA CYS A 145 9.49 -0.97 -1.51
C CYS A 145 10.83 -0.24 -1.61
N ARG A 146 11.93 -0.98 -1.89
CA ARG A 146 13.28 -0.39 -1.99
C ARG A 146 13.37 0.69 -3.07
N THR A 147 12.81 0.40 -4.25
CA THR A 147 12.79 1.35 -5.36
C THR A 147 12.02 2.61 -5.00
N SER A 148 10.87 2.47 -4.34
CA SER A 148 10.03 3.61 -3.98
C SER A 148 10.73 4.54 -3.01
N GLU A 149 11.43 4.01 -2.00
CA GLU A 149 12.19 4.81 -1.02
C GLU A 149 13.28 5.64 -1.70
N GLU A 150 14.10 4.99 -2.54
CA GLU A 150 15.16 5.65 -3.30
C GLU A 150 14.61 6.67 -4.29
N PHE A 151 13.56 6.29 -5.03
CA PHE A 151 12.90 7.12 -6.02
C PHE A 151 12.30 8.37 -5.39
N THR A 152 11.50 8.24 -4.32
CA THR A 152 10.84 9.39 -3.70
C THR A 152 11.85 10.32 -3.04
N LYS A 153 12.91 9.79 -2.44
CA LYS A 153 13.99 10.61 -1.90
C LYS A 153 14.66 11.44 -2.98
N LEU A 154 15.01 10.82 -4.12
CA LEU A 154 15.58 11.53 -5.26
C LEU A 154 14.59 12.55 -5.85
N TYR A 155 13.32 12.17 -5.96
CA TYR A 155 12.26 13.01 -6.51
C TYR A 155 12.08 14.29 -5.69
N TYR A 156 11.81 14.19 -4.39
CA TYR A 156 11.59 15.39 -3.55
C TYR A 156 12.87 16.21 -3.37
N GLU A 157 14.05 15.58 -3.29
CA GLU A 157 15.31 16.34 -3.31
C GLU A 157 15.47 17.12 -4.63
N SER A 158 15.07 16.54 -5.75
CA SER A 158 15.13 17.22 -7.05
C SER A 158 14.09 18.32 -7.16
N LEU A 159 12.87 18.09 -6.67
CA LEU A 159 11.80 19.08 -6.66
C LEU A 159 12.12 20.26 -5.74
N ASP A 160 12.77 20.04 -4.61
CA ASP A 160 13.03 21.12 -3.65
C ASP A 160 14.35 21.85 -3.96
N LYS A 161 15.38 21.14 -4.45
CA LYS A 161 16.74 21.69 -4.60
C LYS A 161 17.25 21.78 -6.04
N ARG A 162 16.70 20.99 -6.98
CA ARG A 162 17.24 20.85 -8.35
C ARG A 162 16.14 20.88 -9.43
N ARG A 163 15.16 21.78 -9.30
CA ARG A 163 13.97 21.83 -10.17
C ARG A 163 14.24 21.85 -11.66
N HIS A 164 15.34 22.46 -12.07
CA HIS A 164 15.79 22.52 -13.47
C HIS A 164 16.09 21.13 -14.08
N GLN A 165 16.08 20.06 -13.27
CA GLN A 165 16.33 18.68 -13.69
C GLN A 165 15.08 17.78 -13.61
N MET A 166 13.91 18.32 -13.26
CA MET A 166 12.68 17.52 -13.08
C MET A 166 12.29 16.76 -14.34
N PHE A 167 12.47 17.34 -15.53
CA PHE A 167 12.19 16.67 -16.81
C PHE A 167 12.90 15.31 -16.96
N ARG A 168 14.05 15.12 -16.27
CA ARG A 168 14.83 13.88 -16.33
C ARG A 168 14.15 12.72 -15.62
N LEU A 169 13.21 12.98 -14.72
CA LEU A 169 12.46 11.94 -14.01
C LEU A 169 11.22 11.48 -14.78
N TYR A 170 10.77 12.24 -15.77
CA TYR A 170 9.57 11.93 -16.56
C TYR A 170 9.92 11.19 -17.85
N LEU A 171 8.97 10.40 -18.35
CA LEU A 171 8.94 9.96 -19.74
C LEU A 171 8.66 11.15 -20.68
N ASP A 172 9.04 11.01 -21.96
CA ASP A 172 8.78 12.03 -22.98
C ASP A 172 7.28 12.39 -23.07
N ASN A 173 6.41 11.40 -22.89
CA ASN A 173 4.95 11.53 -22.85
C ASN A 173 4.35 11.42 -21.42
N GLY A 174 5.15 11.66 -20.38
CA GLY A 174 4.68 11.61 -19.00
C GLY A 174 3.56 12.61 -18.72
N VAL A 175 2.69 12.29 -17.76
CA VAL A 175 1.54 13.11 -17.38
C VAL A 175 1.69 13.56 -15.93
N LEU A 176 1.49 14.85 -15.68
CA LEU A 176 1.34 15.43 -14.34
C LEU A 176 -0.11 15.92 -14.18
N VAL A 177 -0.76 15.60 -13.08
CA VAL A 177 -2.05 16.14 -12.67
C VAL A 177 -1.85 16.86 -11.35
N TRP A 178 -1.79 18.20 -11.39
CA TRP A 178 -1.60 19.03 -10.21
C TRP A 178 -2.91 19.67 -9.77
N ASN A 179 -3.44 19.24 -8.62
CA ASN A 179 -4.74 19.68 -8.09
C ASN A 179 -5.88 19.57 -9.12
N GLY A 180 -5.84 18.53 -9.96
CA GLY A 180 -6.83 18.29 -11.03
C GLY A 180 -6.50 18.95 -12.38
N ASN A 181 -5.41 19.73 -12.49
CA ASN A 181 -4.97 20.33 -13.74
C ASN A 181 -3.91 19.45 -14.40
N GLY A 182 -4.19 18.97 -15.62
CA GLY A 182 -3.27 18.12 -16.37
C GLY A 182 -2.21 18.90 -17.14
N VAL A 183 -0.97 18.40 -17.11
CA VAL A 183 0.18 18.83 -17.92
C VAL A 183 0.79 17.57 -18.53
N THR A 184 1.03 17.56 -19.84
CA THR A 184 1.55 16.38 -20.56
C THR A 184 2.85 16.73 -21.25
N GLY A 185 3.80 15.81 -21.20
CA GLY A 185 5.12 15.96 -21.82
C GLY A 185 6.15 16.55 -20.86
N LYS A 186 7.34 15.95 -20.81
CA LYS A 186 8.38 16.28 -19.82
C LYS A 186 8.82 17.75 -19.86
N ASP A 187 8.81 18.39 -21.03
CA ASP A 187 9.28 19.77 -21.20
C ASP A 187 8.26 20.79 -20.66
N ASP A 188 6.97 20.53 -20.83
CA ASP A 188 5.91 21.38 -20.28
C ASP A 188 5.74 21.15 -18.77
N ILE A 189 5.92 19.90 -18.31
CA ILE A 189 6.03 19.58 -16.88
C ILE A 189 7.21 20.33 -16.24
N GLN A 190 8.35 20.42 -16.93
CA GLN A 190 9.52 21.16 -16.46
C GLN A 190 9.27 22.66 -16.33
N LYS A 191 8.56 23.27 -17.29
CA LYS A 191 8.15 24.68 -17.20
C LYS A 191 7.20 24.88 -16.02
N PHE A 192 6.21 24.00 -15.86
CA PHE A 192 5.27 24.03 -14.76
C PHE A 192 5.98 24.05 -13.39
N TYR A 193 6.94 23.14 -13.16
CA TYR A 193 7.70 23.15 -11.89
C TYR A 193 8.60 24.37 -11.71
N GLN A 194 9.08 25.01 -12.79
CA GLN A 194 9.88 26.24 -12.69
C GLN A 194 9.03 27.44 -12.26
N GLU A 195 7.75 27.44 -12.59
CA GLU A 195 6.80 28.51 -12.24
C GLU A 195 6.25 28.38 -10.81
N LEU A 196 6.34 27.19 -10.19
CA LEU A 196 5.90 27.00 -8.81
C LEU A 196 6.81 27.73 -7.80
N PRO A 197 6.28 28.24 -6.68
CA PRO A 197 7.09 28.76 -5.56
C PRO A 197 8.04 27.68 -5.03
N VAL A 198 9.18 28.07 -4.44
CA VAL A 198 10.13 27.12 -3.82
C VAL A 198 9.41 26.29 -2.75
N SER A 199 9.70 25.00 -2.67
CA SER A 199 9.02 24.03 -1.81
C SER A 199 9.99 23.34 -0.88
N ASP A 200 9.47 22.86 0.24
CA ASP A 200 10.15 21.97 1.19
C ASP A 200 9.15 20.86 1.58
N HIS A 201 9.41 19.63 1.13
CA HIS A 201 8.54 18.48 1.36
C HIS A 201 9.03 17.63 2.53
N GLN A 202 8.11 17.28 3.43
CA GLN A 202 8.31 16.32 4.51
C GLN A 202 7.37 15.14 4.31
N MET A 203 7.92 13.98 3.97
CA MET A 203 7.15 12.74 3.80
C MET A 203 6.78 12.14 5.17
N ASN A 204 5.53 11.68 5.30
CA ASN A 204 5.02 10.98 6.48
C ASN A 204 4.76 9.50 6.19
N THR A 205 4.21 9.18 5.01
CA THR A 205 3.89 7.80 4.62
C THR A 205 4.35 7.54 3.19
N LEU A 206 4.73 6.30 2.94
CA LEU A 206 5.11 5.77 1.63
C LEU A 206 4.50 4.37 1.50
N ASP A 207 3.76 4.15 0.42
CA ASP A 207 3.27 2.83 0.00
C ASP A 207 3.69 2.58 -1.45
N ALA A 208 3.99 1.33 -1.79
CA ALA A 208 4.41 0.96 -3.12
C ALA A 208 3.88 -0.43 -3.51
N GLN A 209 3.34 -0.53 -4.71
CA GLN A 209 2.70 -1.75 -5.21
C GLN A 209 3.18 -2.06 -6.63
N PRO A 210 3.53 -3.33 -6.93
CA PRO A 210 3.87 -3.72 -8.28
C PRO A 210 2.62 -3.84 -9.16
N ILE A 211 2.68 -3.26 -10.37
CA ILE A 211 1.65 -3.47 -11.40
C ILE A 211 2.01 -4.76 -12.15
N LEU A 212 1.28 -5.84 -11.87
CA LEU A 212 1.64 -7.20 -12.31
C LEU A 212 1.46 -7.44 -13.82
N ASP A 213 0.49 -6.77 -14.45
CA ASP A 213 0.13 -6.95 -15.87
C ASP A 213 0.75 -5.89 -16.81
N ALA A 214 1.72 -5.11 -16.33
CA ALA A 214 2.42 -4.14 -17.16
C ALA A 214 3.46 -4.83 -18.06
N THR A 215 3.60 -4.35 -19.30
CA THR A 215 4.59 -4.86 -20.27
C THR A 215 6.04 -4.57 -19.84
N GLN A 216 6.23 -3.54 -19.02
CA GLN A 216 7.50 -3.18 -18.38
C GLN A 216 7.33 -3.20 -16.87
N LEU A 217 8.42 -3.45 -16.14
CA LEU A 217 8.41 -3.40 -14.68
C LEU A 217 7.94 -2.02 -14.21
N THR A 218 6.78 -1.97 -13.58
CA THR A 218 6.06 -0.73 -13.28
C THR A 218 5.53 -0.78 -11.85
N PHE A 219 5.68 0.32 -11.12
CA PHE A 219 5.24 0.45 -9.74
C PHE A 219 4.26 1.61 -9.59
N LEU A 220 3.22 1.38 -8.79
CA LEU A 220 2.36 2.41 -8.23
C LEU A 220 2.93 2.82 -6.88
N ILE A 221 3.19 4.10 -6.68
CA ILE A 221 3.75 4.63 -5.43
C ILE A 221 2.81 5.69 -4.90
N GLN A 222 2.43 5.61 -3.62
CA GLN A 222 1.63 6.60 -2.93
C GLN A 222 2.43 7.23 -1.81
N VAL A 223 2.46 8.56 -1.80
CA VAL A 223 3.13 9.36 -0.77
C VAL A 223 2.12 10.28 -0.12
N SER A 224 2.20 10.40 1.21
CA SER A 224 1.56 11.50 1.91
C SER A 224 2.55 12.19 2.84
N GLY A 225 2.31 13.47 3.10
CA GLY A 225 3.21 14.29 3.89
C GLY A 225 2.70 15.70 4.06
N SER A 226 3.62 16.61 4.37
CA SER A 226 3.37 18.04 4.36
C SER A 226 4.37 18.75 3.45
N VAL A 227 3.90 19.81 2.79
CA VAL A 227 4.73 20.69 1.96
C VAL A 227 4.62 22.12 2.48
N LYS A 228 5.74 22.84 2.47
CA LYS A 228 5.76 24.29 2.69
C LYS A 228 6.19 24.98 1.40
N PHE A 229 5.44 25.98 0.97
CA PHE A 229 5.81 26.84 -0.15
C PHE A 229 6.37 28.18 0.36
N SER A 230 7.34 28.73 -0.36
CA SER A 230 8.07 29.95 0.05
C SER A 230 7.21 31.22 0.02
N ASN A 231 6.04 31.18 -0.62
CA ASN A 231 5.14 32.33 -0.74
C ASN A 231 4.34 32.62 0.55
N ASP A 232 4.02 31.60 1.35
CA ASP A 232 3.26 31.75 2.59
C ASP A 232 3.88 31.05 3.82
N GLY A 233 4.83 30.12 3.61
CA GLY A 233 5.50 29.36 4.66
C GLY A 233 4.58 28.38 5.42
N LEU A 234 3.33 28.21 4.99
CA LEU A 234 2.35 27.38 5.66
C LEU A 234 2.55 25.92 5.24
N ALA A 235 2.64 25.03 6.23
CA ALA A 235 2.67 23.59 5.98
C ALA A 235 1.27 23.11 5.59
N ARG A 236 1.15 22.55 4.39
CA ARG A 236 -0.09 22.00 3.85
C ARG A 236 0.07 20.49 3.69
N PRO A 237 -0.92 19.67 4.13
CA PRO A 237 -0.88 18.25 3.85
C PRO A 237 -1.01 18.03 2.34
N PHE A 238 -0.29 17.04 1.83
CA PHE A 238 -0.40 16.65 0.43
C PHE A 238 -0.47 15.13 0.30
N GLN A 239 -1.04 14.71 -0.82
CA GLN A 239 -0.98 13.34 -1.30
C GLN A 239 -0.45 13.37 -2.73
N GLN A 240 0.44 12.44 -3.04
CA GLN A 240 1.00 12.29 -4.37
C GLN A 240 1.02 10.82 -4.76
N THR A 241 0.52 10.52 -5.95
CA THR A 241 0.54 9.16 -6.51
C THR A 241 1.34 9.15 -7.79
N PHE A 242 2.32 8.27 -7.87
CA PHE A 242 3.15 8.05 -9.05
C PHE A 242 2.87 6.70 -9.67
N ILE A 243 2.92 6.63 -10.99
CA ILE A 243 3.17 5.40 -11.73
C ILE A 243 4.55 5.55 -12.36
N ILE A 244 5.50 4.71 -11.93
CA ILE A 244 6.86 4.70 -12.49
C ILE A 244 7.12 3.41 -13.24
N THR A 245 7.91 3.48 -14.30
CA THR A 245 8.32 2.32 -15.09
C THR A 245 9.83 2.31 -15.33
N ALA A 246 10.41 1.12 -15.45
CA ALA A 246 11.82 0.95 -15.74
C ALA A 246 12.10 1.17 -17.24
N GLN A 247 12.86 2.21 -17.57
CA GLN A 247 13.31 2.53 -18.92
C GLN A 247 14.83 2.69 -18.96
N ALA A 248 15.51 1.83 -19.72
CA ALA A 248 16.99 1.84 -19.88
C ALA A 248 17.72 1.95 -18.52
N ASP A 249 17.38 1.04 -17.60
CA ASP A 249 17.91 0.93 -16.24
C ASP A 249 17.64 2.15 -15.31
N LYS A 250 16.69 3.01 -15.69
CA LYS A 250 16.26 4.15 -14.85
C LYS A 250 14.77 4.15 -14.65
N TRP A 251 14.34 4.55 -13.46
CA TRP A 251 12.93 4.74 -13.14
C TRP A 251 12.43 6.05 -13.71
N LYS A 252 11.32 5.98 -14.44
CA LYS A 252 10.70 7.12 -15.12
C LYS A 252 9.23 7.22 -14.77
N ILE A 253 8.75 8.43 -14.58
CA ILE A 253 7.36 8.74 -14.28
C ILE A 253 6.54 8.66 -15.56
N VAL A 254 5.56 7.77 -15.55
CA VAL A 254 4.48 7.68 -16.54
C VAL A 254 3.37 8.66 -16.17
N SER A 255 2.96 8.65 -14.90
CA SER A 255 1.92 9.52 -14.35
C SER A 255 2.30 9.99 -12.96
N ASP A 256 2.06 11.27 -12.68
CA ASP A 256 2.16 11.92 -11.38
C ASP A 256 0.84 12.62 -11.08
N CYS A 257 0.19 12.30 -9.97
CA CYS A 257 -1.01 12.97 -9.50
C CYS A 257 -0.74 13.59 -8.13
N TYR A 258 -0.67 14.90 -8.08
CA TYR A 258 -0.40 15.68 -6.87
C TYR A 258 -1.66 16.40 -6.39
N ARG A 259 -1.96 16.29 -5.10
CA ARG A 259 -3.07 17.00 -4.48
C ARG A 259 -2.68 17.62 -3.15
N LEU A 260 -2.86 18.93 -3.04
CA LEU A 260 -2.88 19.64 -1.77
C LEU A 260 -4.22 19.37 -1.08
N GLN A 261 -4.15 19.00 0.18
CA GLN A 261 -5.30 18.93 1.07
C GLN A 261 -5.50 20.31 1.71
N ASP A 262 -5.84 21.28 0.88
CA ASP A 262 -6.44 22.50 1.39
C ASP A 262 -7.85 22.16 1.83
N ALA A 263 -8.21 22.47 3.08
CA ALA A 263 -9.57 22.31 3.57
C ALA A 263 -10.53 22.91 2.54
N MET A 264 -11.59 22.18 2.19
CA MET A 264 -12.67 22.57 1.27
C MET A 264 -13.50 23.79 1.75
N PHE A 265 -12.88 24.76 2.40
CA PHE A 265 -13.48 26.03 2.80
C PHE A 265 -12.42 27.13 2.81
N LYS A 266 -12.43 27.96 1.76
CA LYS A 266 -12.27 29.42 1.85
C LYS A 266 -12.79 30.06 0.55
N ASP A 267 -13.97 30.65 0.71
CA ASP A 267 -14.59 31.74 -0.04
C ASP A 267 -14.87 31.53 -1.54
N ARG A 268 -16.06 31.01 -1.83
CA ARG A 268 -16.85 31.57 -2.94
C ARG A 268 -17.20 33.01 -2.56
N LYS A 269 -16.56 33.97 -3.22
CA LYS A 269 -17.08 35.35 -3.28
C LYS A 269 -18.43 35.37 -3.99
#